data_AF-A0A9P7EUN5-F1
#
_entry.id   AF-A0A9P7EUN5-F1
#
_cell.length_a   1.000
_cell.length_b   1.000
_cell.length_c   1.000
_cell.angle_alpha   90.00
_cell.angle_beta   90.00
_cell.angle_gamma   90.00
#
_symmetry.space_group_name_H-M   'P 1'
#
loop_
_entity.id
_entity.type
_entity.pdbx_description
1 polymer ?
#
loop_
_entity_poly.entity_id
_entity_poly.type
_entity_poly.pdbx_seq_one_letter_code
_entity_poly.pdbx_strand_id
1 'polypeptide(L)'
;MATDSKVADDSSTPPSYDTILASPIQCDQSSIFSFGLMKKKRTAVLSRIRDIVLAPDFILSSVVPNVNACAAALPATEFSKLLKQLNIEGHTALYWAIVNNRPQALWTFIKFISGTSPSVSSDLRIACMITNDYNV
;
A
#
# COMPACT_ATOMS: atom_id res chain seq x y z
N MET A 1 19.19 74.10 38.87
CA MET A 1 19.12 73.99 37.39
C MET A 1 17.92 73.13 37.05
N ALA A 2 16.95 73.72 36.34
CA ALA A 2 15.84 73.05 35.64
C ALA A 2 16.39 72.06 34.60
N THR A 3 15.70 71.02 34.10
CA THR A 3 14.36 70.87 33.47
C THR A 3 13.97 69.37 33.53
N ASP A 4 12.74 68.95 33.83
CA ASP A 4 11.48 68.91 33.03
C ASP A 4 11.45 67.94 31.81
N SER A 5 10.31 67.23 31.70
CA SER A 5 9.72 66.52 30.54
C SER A 5 10.24 65.11 30.14
N LYS A 6 9.46 64.12 29.66
CA LYS A 6 8.01 63.88 29.42
C LYS A 6 7.86 62.50 28.71
N VAL A 7 6.67 61.89 28.75
CA VAL A 7 5.97 61.10 27.68
C VAL A 7 5.60 59.63 27.98
N ALA A 8 4.27 59.41 27.90
CA ALA A 8 3.42 58.26 27.51
C ALA A 8 3.56 56.91 28.25
N ASP A 9 2.54 56.37 28.94
CA ASP A 9 1.15 56.05 28.55
C ASP A 9 1.08 54.88 27.56
N ASP A 10 0.83 53.67 28.08
CA ASP A 10 0.06 52.67 27.34
C ASP A 10 -0.69 51.72 28.29
N SER A 11 -1.98 52.00 28.40
CA SER A 11 -3.03 51.17 28.96
C SER A 11 -3.21 49.92 28.08
N SER A 12 -2.91 48.74 28.62
CA SER A 12 -3.34 47.48 28.01
C SER A 12 -3.96 46.56 29.05
N THR A 13 -5.22 46.88 29.38
CA THR A 13 -6.21 45.94 29.90
C THR A 13 -6.34 44.72 28.98
N PRO A 14 -6.28 43.48 29.49
CA PRO A 14 -6.58 42.30 28.68
C PRO A 14 -8.09 42.25 28.37
N PRO A 15 -8.49 41.87 27.14
CA PRO A 15 -9.89 41.68 26.80
C PRO A 15 -10.45 40.45 27.53
N SER A 16 -11.51 40.68 28.29
CA SER A 16 -12.45 39.64 28.72
C SER A 16 -13.05 38.99 27.47
N TYR A 17 -12.78 37.72 27.25
CA TYR A 17 -13.52 36.91 26.29
C TYR A 17 -14.57 36.09 27.04
N ASP A 18 -15.82 36.43 26.76
CA ASP A 18 -16.98 35.67 27.20
C ASP A 18 -17.02 34.28 26.56
N THR A 19 -17.38 33.34 27.42
CA THR A 19 -18.02 32.05 27.18
C THR A 19 -18.57 31.82 25.76
N ILE A 20 -17.97 30.87 25.05
CA ILE A 20 -18.68 30.12 24.01
C ILE A 20 -18.68 28.66 24.44
N LEU A 21 -19.85 28.23 24.93
CA LEU A 21 -20.29 26.83 24.99
C LEU A 21 -20.31 26.28 23.56
N ALA A 22 -19.15 25.85 23.07
CA ALA A 22 -19.06 25.09 21.84
C ALA A 22 -19.31 23.63 22.19
N SER A 23 -20.52 23.16 21.87
CA SER A 23 -20.87 21.74 21.83
C SER A 23 -19.77 20.94 21.12
N PRO A 24 -19.43 19.73 21.58
CA PRO A 24 -18.49 18.89 20.86
C PRO A 24 -19.12 18.52 19.51
N ILE A 25 -18.60 19.13 18.44
CA ILE A 25 -18.83 18.64 17.08
C ILE A 25 -18.16 17.26 17.06
N GLN A 26 -18.97 16.22 17.23
CA GLN A 26 -18.65 14.86 16.83
C GLN A 26 -18.50 14.86 15.31
N CYS A 27 -17.37 15.37 14.85
CA CYS A 27 -16.96 15.23 13.47
C CYS A 27 -16.38 13.83 13.35
N ASP A 28 -17.05 13.00 12.55
CA ASP A 28 -16.74 11.61 12.29
C ASP A 28 -15.33 11.47 11.67
N GLN A 29 -14.31 11.36 12.53
CA GLN A 29 -12.89 11.23 12.14
C GLN A 29 -12.55 9.82 11.56
N SER A 30 -13.55 8.96 11.40
CA SER A 30 -13.36 7.57 10.94
C SER A 30 -12.90 7.44 9.47
N SER A 31 -13.21 8.43 8.63
CA SER A 31 -12.99 8.36 7.17
C SER A 31 -11.53 8.57 6.75
N ILE A 32 -10.80 9.49 7.39
CA ILE A 32 -9.43 9.85 6.98
C ILE A 32 -8.41 8.80 7.46
N PHE A 33 -8.63 8.21 8.64
CA PHE A 33 -7.81 7.10 9.16
C PHE A 33 -7.91 5.83 8.31
N SER A 34 -9.09 5.57 7.74
CA SER A 34 -9.35 4.39 6.93
C SER A 34 -8.53 4.39 5.62
N PHE A 35 -8.36 5.54 4.97
CA PHE A 35 -7.62 5.65 3.72
C PHE A 35 -6.11 5.45 3.90
N GLY A 36 -5.55 6.01 4.97
CA GLY A 36 -4.15 5.81 5.35
C GLY A 36 -3.85 4.36 5.72
N LEU A 37 -4.77 3.70 6.43
CA LEU A 37 -4.65 2.30 6.81
C LEU A 37 -4.69 1.35 5.61
N MET A 38 -5.57 1.60 4.64
CA MET A 38 -5.66 0.78 3.42
C MET A 38 -4.39 0.87 2.56
N LYS A 39 -3.77 2.06 2.46
CA LYS A 39 -2.46 2.21 1.81
C LYS A 39 -1.37 1.39 2.52
N LYS A 40 -1.31 1.46 3.86
CA LYS A 40 -0.36 0.67 4.65
C LYS A 40 -0.56 -0.84 4.45
N LYS A 41 -1.80 -1.32 4.50
CA LYS A 41 -2.15 -2.73 4.22
C LYS A 41 -1.73 -3.15 2.82
N ARG A 42 -2.01 -2.32 1.81
CA ARG A 42 -1.62 -2.57 0.42
C ARG A 42 -0.11 -2.74 0.29
N THR A 43 0.66 -1.81 0.88
CA THR A 43 2.13 -1.88 0.85
C THR A 43 2.65 -3.11 1.57
N ALA A 44 2.10 -3.45 2.74
CA ALA A 44 2.51 -4.65 3.48
C ALA A 44 2.23 -5.94 2.69
N VAL A 45 1.06 -6.05 2.06
CA VAL A 45 0.72 -7.18 1.19
C VAL A 45 1.64 -7.22 -0.03
N LEU A 46 1.95 -6.08 -0.65
CA LEU A 46 2.87 -6.02 -1.77
C LEU A 46 4.28 -6.49 -1.38
N SER A 47 4.80 -6.04 -0.24
CA SER A 47 6.09 -6.52 0.28
C SER A 47 6.06 -8.02 0.50
N ARG A 48 4.99 -8.56 1.08
CA ARG A 48 4.85 -10.00 1.28
C ARG A 48 4.81 -10.79 -0.02
N ILE A 49 4.11 -10.29 -1.04
CA ILE A 49 4.09 -10.90 -2.37
C ILE A 49 5.49 -10.88 -2.99
N ARG A 50 6.22 -9.77 -2.85
CA ARG A 50 7.62 -9.69 -3.31
C ARG A 50 8.49 -10.75 -2.64
N ASP A 51 8.36 -10.93 -1.32
CA ASP A 51 9.10 -11.97 -0.61
C ASP A 51 8.77 -13.37 -1.16
N ILE A 52 7.50 -13.65 -1.45
CA ILE A 52 7.06 -14.94 -2.01
C ILE A 52 7.68 -15.21 -3.38
N VAL A 53 7.78 -14.19 -4.24
CA VAL A 53 8.23 -14.36 -5.63
C VAL A 53 9.73 -14.18 -5.83
N LEU A 54 10.41 -13.38 -5.00
CA LEU A 54 11.82 -13.02 -5.17
C LEU A 54 12.74 -13.69 -4.14
N ALA A 55 12.26 -14.08 -2.95
CA ALA A 55 13.17 -14.64 -1.95
C ALA A 55 13.72 -16.00 -2.43
N PRO A 56 15.06 -16.19 -2.42
CA PRO A 56 15.68 -17.43 -2.89
C PRO A 56 15.33 -18.61 -1.99
N ASP A 57 15.26 -18.38 -0.68
CA ASP A 57 15.00 -19.41 0.35
C ASP A 57 13.52 -19.54 0.72
N PHE A 58 12.61 -19.11 -0.16
CA PHE A 58 11.19 -19.13 0.16
C PHE A 58 10.67 -20.56 0.33
N ILE A 59 10.13 -20.86 1.51
CA ILE A 59 9.58 -22.17 1.84
C ILE A 59 8.29 -22.40 1.06
N LEU A 60 8.33 -23.31 0.09
CA LEU A 60 7.22 -23.66 -0.79
C LEU A 60 5.93 -24.02 -0.02
N SER A 61 6.03 -24.78 1.08
CA SER A 61 4.88 -25.15 1.91
C SER A 61 4.15 -23.97 2.54
N SER A 62 4.82 -22.82 2.66
CA SER A 62 4.24 -21.60 3.23
C SER A 62 3.60 -20.69 2.18
N VAL A 63 3.75 -20.96 0.87
CA VAL A 63 3.24 -20.08 -0.19
C VAL A 63 1.73 -19.91 -0.06
N VAL A 64 0.98 -21.02 -0.06
CA VAL A 64 -0.49 -21.02 -0.01
C VAL A 64 -1.05 -20.28 1.21
N PRO A 65 -0.64 -20.60 2.46
CA PRO A 65 -1.15 -19.87 3.62
C PRO A 65 -0.76 -18.39 3.62
N ASN A 66 0.43 -18.04 3.14
CA ASN A 66 0.84 -16.64 3.04
C ASN A 66 0.02 -15.85 2.00
N VAL A 67 -0.25 -16.44 0.85
CA VAL A 67 -1.10 -15.80 -0.18
C VAL A 67 -2.54 -15.68 0.31
N ASN A 68 -3.09 -16.71 0.97
CA ASN A 68 -4.43 -16.65 1.57
C ASN A 68 -4.51 -15.57 2.66
N ALA A 69 -3.49 -15.41 3.50
CA ALA A 69 -3.43 -14.33 4.48
C ALA A 69 -3.40 -12.95 3.80
N CYS A 70 -2.67 -12.79 2.70
CA CYS A 70 -2.68 -11.56 1.91
C CYS A 70 -4.05 -11.27 1.29
N ALA A 71 -4.71 -12.30 0.76
CA ALA A 71 -6.04 -12.20 0.17
C ALA A 71 -7.11 -11.90 1.23
N ALA A 72 -6.94 -12.34 2.47
CA ALA A 72 -7.82 -11.99 3.59
C ALA A 72 -7.58 -10.56 4.11
N ALA A 73 -6.36 -10.02 3.95
CA ALA A 73 -6.00 -8.69 4.42
C ALA A 73 -6.53 -7.55 3.53
N LEU A 74 -6.90 -7.84 2.28
CA LEU A 74 -7.41 -6.88 1.30
C LEU A 74 -8.73 -7.36 0.68
N PRO A 75 -9.59 -6.45 0.20
CA PRO A 75 -10.72 -6.83 -0.65
C PRO A 75 -10.25 -7.61 -1.88
N ALA A 76 -10.99 -8.64 -2.28
CA ALA A 76 -10.63 -9.50 -3.41
C ALA A 76 -10.36 -8.72 -4.72
N THR A 77 -11.13 -7.66 -4.97
CA THR A 77 -10.95 -6.76 -6.12
C THR A 77 -9.61 -6.03 -6.09
N GLU A 78 -9.23 -5.51 -4.91
CA GLU A 78 -7.96 -4.81 -4.70
C GLU A 78 -6.77 -5.76 -4.76
N PHE A 79 -6.90 -6.95 -4.18
CA PHE A 79 -5.87 -7.99 -4.26
C PHE A 79 -5.64 -8.44 -5.71
N SER A 80 -6.71 -8.72 -6.46
CA SER A 80 -6.64 -9.06 -7.87
C SER A 80 -5.98 -7.95 -8.70
N LYS A 81 -6.36 -6.69 -8.45
CA LYS A 81 -5.76 -5.53 -9.11
C LYS A 81 -4.27 -5.40 -8.81
N LEU A 82 -3.87 -5.68 -7.58
CA LEU A 82 -2.46 -5.63 -7.15
C LEU A 82 -1.60 -6.68 -7.86
N LEU A 83 -2.13 -7.90 -8.05
CA LEU A 83 -1.44 -8.96 -8.80
C LEU A 83 -1.29 -8.66 -10.30
N LYS A 84 -2.27 -7.96 -10.89
CA LYS A 84 -2.28 -7.58 -12.32
C LYS A 84 -1.44 -6.34 -12.64
N GLN A 85 -1.07 -5.57 -11.62
CA GLN A 85 -0.30 -4.34 -11.78
C GLN A 85 1.20 -4.61 -11.80
N LEU A 86 1.93 -3.73 -12.50
CA LEU A 86 3.40 -3.72 -12.63
C LEU A 86 4.07 -3.19 -11.36
N ASN A 87 3.84 -3.88 -10.24
CA ASN A 87 4.23 -3.40 -8.91
C ASN A 87 5.59 -3.93 -8.43
N ILE A 88 6.21 -4.87 -9.14
CA ILE A 88 7.47 -5.49 -8.75
C ILE A 88 8.45 -5.28 -9.91
N GLU A 89 9.36 -4.31 -9.74
CA GLU A 89 10.41 -3.99 -10.73
C GLU A 89 9.87 -3.76 -12.15
N GLY A 90 8.70 -3.13 -12.27
CA GLY A 90 8.08 -2.87 -13.58
C GLY A 90 7.36 -4.06 -14.20
N HIS A 91 7.29 -5.19 -13.51
CA HIS A 91 6.57 -6.39 -13.95
C HIS A 91 5.49 -6.82 -12.95
N THR A 92 4.60 -7.68 -13.42
CA THR A 92 3.57 -8.33 -12.59
C THR A 92 4.15 -9.34 -11.62
N ALA A 93 3.42 -9.65 -10.54
CA ALA A 93 3.81 -10.75 -9.64
C ALA A 93 3.82 -12.11 -10.35
N LEU A 94 3.04 -12.26 -11.41
CA LEU A 94 2.98 -13.49 -12.20
C LEU A 94 4.23 -13.69 -13.05
N TYR A 95 4.76 -12.60 -13.63
CA TYR A 95 6.03 -12.62 -14.36
C TYR A 95 7.15 -13.18 -13.46
N TRP A 96 7.32 -12.62 -12.27
CA TRP A 96 8.37 -13.05 -11.34
C TRP A 96 8.15 -14.48 -10.81
N ALA A 97 6.89 -14.89 -10.63
CA ALA A 97 6.60 -16.27 -10.26
C ALA A 97 7.03 -17.28 -11.35
N ILE A 98 6.99 -16.89 -12.62
CA ILE A 98 7.48 -17.73 -13.74
C ILE A 98 9.01 -17.68 -13.82
N VAL A 99 9.60 -16.48 -13.84
CA VAL A 99 11.06 -16.28 -13.97
C VAL A 99 11.82 -16.98 -12.85
N ASN A 100 11.30 -16.94 -11.62
CA ASN A 100 11.92 -17.61 -10.47
C ASN A 100 11.46 -19.07 -10.28
N ASN A 101 10.78 -19.65 -11.27
CA ASN A 101 10.27 -21.03 -11.25
C ASN A 101 9.49 -21.38 -9.96
N ARG A 102 8.51 -20.54 -9.60
CA ARG A 102 7.64 -20.69 -8.44
C ARG A 102 6.20 -21.07 -8.87
N PRO A 103 5.97 -22.29 -9.39
CA PRO A 103 4.68 -22.69 -9.95
C PRO A 103 3.56 -22.66 -8.89
N GLN A 104 3.86 -22.97 -7.64
CA GLN A 104 2.85 -22.94 -6.56
C GLN A 104 2.32 -21.51 -6.30
N ALA A 105 3.20 -20.50 -6.35
CA ALA A 105 2.79 -19.10 -6.20
C ALA A 105 1.95 -18.67 -7.41
N LEU A 106 2.39 -19.03 -8.62
CA LEU A 106 1.66 -18.76 -9.86
C LEU A 106 0.23 -19.34 -9.82
N TRP A 107 0.08 -20.62 -9.54
CA TRP A 107 -1.23 -21.28 -9.44
C TRP A 107 -2.13 -20.64 -8.39
N THR A 108 -1.54 -20.21 -7.27
CA THR A 108 -2.30 -19.57 -6.20
C THR A 108 -2.74 -18.16 -6.63
N PHE A 109 -1.89 -17.37 -7.29
CA PHE A 109 -2.25 -16.03 -7.79
C PHE A 109 -3.33 -16.08 -8.87
N ILE A 110 -3.25 -17.04 -9.80
CA ILE A 110 -4.24 -17.18 -10.88
C ILE A 110 -5.65 -17.39 -10.31
N LYS A 111 -5.80 -18.10 -9.19
CA LYS A 111 -7.11 -18.29 -8.52
C LYS A 111 -7.76 -16.97 -8.10
N PHE A 112 -6.98 -15.93 -7.81
CA PHE A 112 -7.48 -14.61 -7.42
C PHE A 112 -7.58 -13.62 -8.60
N ILE A 113 -7.13 -14.02 -9.79
CA ILE A 113 -7.22 -13.21 -11.00
C ILE A 113 -8.45 -13.65 -11.79
N SER A 114 -9.51 -12.86 -11.69
CA SER A 114 -10.65 -12.98 -12.59
C SER A 114 -10.36 -12.18 -13.87
N GLY A 115 -10.06 -12.88 -14.97
CA GLY A 115 -9.80 -12.29 -16.28
C GLY A 115 -8.36 -11.81 -16.50
N THR A 116 -7.78 -12.20 -17.63
CA THR A 116 -6.44 -11.78 -18.05
C THR A 116 -6.53 -10.41 -18.74
N SER A 117 -5.87 -9.41 -18.15
CA SER A 117 -5.64 -8.13 -18.84
C SER A 117 -4.63 -8.35 -19.97
N PRO A 118 -4.72 -7.61 -21.11
CA PRO A 118 -3.71 -7.67 -22.16
C PRO A 118 -2.29 -7.37 -21.65
N SER A 119 -2.16 -6.49 -20.65
CA SER A 119 -0.87 -6.20 -19.99
C SER A 119 -0.27 -7.44 -19.31
N VAL A 120 -1.10 -8.21 -18.60
CA VAL A 120 -0.68 -9.45 -17.94
C VAL A 120 -0.30 -10.51 -18.97
N SER A 121 -1.05 -10.59 -20.08
CA SER A 121 -0.74 -11.56 -21.14
C SER A 121 0.60 -11.26 -21.83
N SER A 122 0.94 -9.99 -22.05
CA SER A 122 2.24 -9.61 -22.62
C SER A 122 3.39 -9.98 -21.68
N ASP A 123 3.25 -9.63 -20.38
CA ASP A 123 4.23 -9.97 -19.34
C ASP A 123 4.44 -11.48 -19.23
N LEU A 124 3.35 -12.27 -19.22
CA LEU A 124 3.41 -13.72 -19.18
C LEU A 124 4.15 -14.29 -20.40
N ARG A 125 3.90 -13.76 -21.60
CA ARG A 125 4.59 -14.21 -22.82
C ARG A 125 6.10 -13.94 -22.74
N ILE A 126 6.49 -12.76 -22.25
CA ILE A 126 7.90 -12.40 -22.05
C ILE A 126 8.54 -13.33 -21.01
N ALA A 127 7.87 -13.54 -19.86
CA ALA A 127 8.37 -14.44 -18.82
C ALA A 127 8.61 -15.86 -19.35
N CYS A 128 7.65 -16.40 -20.10
CA CYS A 128 7.77 -17.72 -20.71
C CYS A 128 8.92 -17.79 -21.71
N MET A 129 9.10 -16.76 -22.54
CA MET A 129 10.20 -16.70 -23.51
C MET A 129 11.55 -16.73 -22.80
N ILE A 130 11.74 -15.85 -21.81
CA ILE A 130 12.98 -15.77 -21.01
C ILE A 130 13.28 -17.11 -20.34
N THR A 131 12.28 -17.75 -19.73
CA THR A 131 12.47 -19.00 -18.97
C THR A 131 12.77 -20.19 -19.88
N ASN A 132 12.27 -20.18 -21.13
CA ASN A 132 12.53 -21.24 -22.10
C ASN A 132 13.99 -21.26 -22.58
N ASP A 133 14.66 -20.10 -22.58
CA ASP A 133 16.06 -19.97 -22.99
C ASP A 133 17.06 -20.58 -21.97
N TYR A 134 16.63 -20.84 -20.74
CA TYR A 134 17.47 -21.43 -19.67
C TYR A 134 17.40 -22.96 -19.57
N ASN A 135 16.62 -23.65 -20.42
CA ASN A 135 16.45 -25.11 -20.39
C ASN A 135 17.20 -25.85 -21.53
N VAL A 136 18.31 -25.30 -22.04
CA VAL A 136 19.19 -25.95 -23.03
C VAL A 136 20.51 -26.37 -22.39
#